data_AF-A0A847FW34-F1
#
_entry.id   AF-A0A847FW34-F1
#
_cell.length_a   1.000
_cell.length_b   1.000
_cell.length_c   1.000
_cell.angle_alpha   90.00
_cell.angle_beta   90.00
_cell.angle_gamma   90.00
#
_symmetry.space_group_name_H-M   'P 1'
#
loop_
_entity.id
_entity.type
_entity.pdbx_description
1 polymer ?
#
loop_
_entity_poly.entity_id
_entity_poly.type
_entity_poly.pdbx_seq_one_letter_code
_entity_poly.pdbx_strand_id
1 'polypeptide(L)'
;MAPPDGHAYSRDAQVILAWEFSAELPADAYYVLSVAYTHAGETWHDDVPWTRDTSWTLSEHRYLLDLCDDGWYWWSVQVYRRTGVNADGKPVGVPISSASQVWAVRWGGIEGGPEPAQATPEPPEP
;
A
#
# COMPACT_ATOMS: atom_id res chain seq x y z
N MET A 1 -7.39 -2.75 -7.90
CA MET A 1 -6.23 -2.46 -7.01
C MET A 1 -4.97 -2.87 -7.74
N ALA A 2 -3.87 -2.18 -7.50
CA ALA A 2 -2.55 -2.43 -8.06
C ALA A 2 -1.50 -2.04 -7.01
N PRO A 3 -0.34 -2.70 -6.96
CA PRO A 3 0.06 -3.87 -7.75
C PRO A 3 -0.70 -5.14 -7.35
N PRO A 4 -0.75 -6.19 -8.20
CA PRO A 4 -1.42 -7.43 -7.87
C PRO A 4 -0.90 -8.04 -6.57
N ASP A 5 -1.77 -8.78 -5.88
CA ASP A 5 -1.41 -9.53 -4.67
C ASP A 5 -0.19 -10.44 -4.93
N GLY A 6 0.77 -10.41 -4.01
CA GLY A 6 2.02 -11.16 -4.07
C GLY A 6 3.10 -10.55 -4.97
N HIS A 7 2.88 -9.38 -5.59
CA HIS A 7 3.90 -8.76 -6.44
C HIS A 7 5.18 -8.42 -5.66
N ALA A 8 6.34 -8.63 -6.29
CA ALA A 8 7.64 -8.41 -5.67
C ALA A 8 8.40 -7.27 -6.34
N TYR A 9 8.98 -6.40 -5.51
CA TYR A 9 9.76 -5.24 -5.91
C TYR A 9 11.19 -5.33 -5.38
N SER A 10 12.14 -4.95 -6.23
CA SER A 10 13.52 -4.68 -5.83
C SER A 10 13.58 -3.53 -4.83
N ARG A 11 14.66 -3.47 -4.04
CA ARG A 11 14.87 -2.45 -3.01
C ARG A 11 14.76 -1.02 -3.55
N ASP A 12 15.31 -0.78 -4.73
CA ASP A 12 15.34 0.54 -5.38
C ASP A 12 14.10 0.85 -6.21
N ALA A 13 13.17 -0.10 -6.34
CA ALA A 13 11.98 0.08 -7.16
C ALA A 13 11.02 1.08 -6.52
N GLN A 14 10.33 1.85 -7.37
CA GLN A 14 9.24 2.71 -6.95
C GLN A 14 7.99 1.86 -6.76
N VAL A 15 7.56 1.74 -5.50
CA VAL A 15 6.37 0.98 -5.12
C VAL A 15 5.21 1.95 -4.92
N ILE A 16 4.23 1.88 -5.81
CA ILE A 16 3.02 2.71 -5.77
C ILE A 16 1.84 1.76 -5.54
N LEU A 17 1.16 1.94 -4.41
CA LEU A 17 -0.07 1.24 -4.09
C LEU A 17 -1.23 2.08 -4.59
N ALA A 18 -2.01 1.55 -5.52
CA ALA A 18 -3.14 2.22 -6.14
C ALA A 18 -4.41 1.39 -5.97
N TRP A 19 -5.52 2.06 -5.71
CA TRP A 19 -6.83 1.43 -5.55
C TRP A 19 -7.86 2.14 -6.41
N GLU A 20 -8.88 1.40 -6.82
CA GLU A 20 -10.02 1.99 -7.51
C GLU A 20 -11.17 2.05 -6.52
N PHE A 21 -11.88 3.17 -6.51
CA PHE A 21 -13.11 3.31 -5.74
C PHE A 21 -14.21 3.78 -6.68
N SER A 22 -15.30 3.01 -6.72
CA SER A 22 -16.36 3.16 -7.72
C SER A 22 -17.46 4.14 -7.31
N ALA A 23 -17.44 4.66 -6.09
CA ALA A 23 -18.45 5.59 -5.59
C ALA A 23 -17.87 6.98 -5.34
N GLU A 24 -18.71 8.02 -5.48
CA GLU A 24 -18.34 9.39 -5.11
C GLU A 24 -17.97 9.45 -3.62
N LEU A 25 -16.70 9.74 -3.35
CA LEU A 25 -16.21 9.90 -1.98
C LEU A 25 -16.82 11.16 -1.36
N PRO A 26 -17.56 11.08 -0.25
CA PRO A 26 -18.14 12.25 0.41
C PRO A 26 -17.10 13.35 0.70
N ALA A 27 -17.54 14.60 0.80
CA ALA A 27 -16.65 15.73 1.10
C ALA A 27 -15.90 15.56 2.44
N ASP A 28 -16.52 14.89 3.42
CA ASP A 28 -15.91 14.61 4.73
C ASP A 28 -15.26 13.22 4.81
N ALA A 29 -15.10 12.51 3.70
CA ALA A 29 -14.54 11.17 3.65
C ALA A 29 -13.14 11.14 3.04
N TYR A 30 -12.33 10.22 3.55
CA TYR A 30 -10.92 10.05 3.21
C TYR A 30 -10.61 8.55 3.11
N TYR A 31 -9.68 8.21 2.23
CA TYR A 31 -9.05 6.90 2.18
C TYR A 31 -7.99 6.81 3.26
N VAL A 32 -8.10 5.76 4.06
CA VAL A 32 -7.12 5.36 5.05
C VAL A 32 -6.51 4.06 4.56
N LEU A 33 -5.24 4.15 4.17
CA LEU A 33 -4.44 2.98 3.84
C LEU A 33 -3.87 2.43 5.15
N SER A 34 -3.95 1.12 5.33
CA SER A 34 -3.34 0.42 6.45
C SER A 34 -2.28 -0.50 5.87
N VAL A 35 -1.01 -0.26 6.18
CA VAL A 35 0.11 -1.15 5.80
C VAL A 35 0.58 -1.87 7.05
N ALA A 36 0.54 -3.18 7.03
CA ALA A 36 1.03 -4.06 8.09
C ALA A 36 2.30 -4.77 7.64
N TYR A 37 3.25 -4.97 8.55
CA TYR A 37 4.50 -5.66 8.29
C TYR A 37 4.96 -6.39 9.56
N THR A 38 5.80 -7.42 9.39
CA THR A 38 6.44 -8.08 10.53
C THR A 38 7.67 -7.29 10.96
N HIS A 39 7.75 -6.93 12.23
CA HIS A 39 8.93 -6.33 12.85
C HIS A 39 9.15 -6.92 14.25
N ALA A 40 10.38 -7.39 14.50
CA ALA A 40 10.76 -8.09 15.71
C ALA A 40 9.87 -9.32 16.03
N GLY A 41 9.33 -9.97 14.99
CA GLY A 41 8.41 -11.11 15.13
C GLY A 41 6.96 -10.75 15.54
N GLU A 42 6.61 -9.46 15.56
CA GLU A 42 5.26 -8.97 15.80
C GLU A 42 4.69 -8.28 14.55
N THR A 43 3.36 -8.21 14.42
CA THR A 43 2.71 -7.47 13.33
C THR A 43 2.59 -6.00 13.72
N TRP A 44 3.29 -5.13 13.01
CA TRP A 44 3.26 -3.69 13.15
C TRP A 44 2.44 -3.06 12.03
N HIS A 45 1.85 -1.89 12.32
CA HIS A 45 1.09 -1.10 11.36
C HIS A 45 1.75 0.26 11.14
N ASP A 46 1.89 0.67 9.90
CA ASP A 46 2.34 2.01 9.53
C ASP A 46 1.17 3.01 9.62
N ASP A 47 1.46 4.21 10.12
CA ASP A 47 0.49 5.31 10.21
C ASP A 47 0.46 6.05 8.87
N VAL A 48 -0.38 5.57 7.95
CA VAL A 48 -0.51 6.21 6.64
C VAL A 48 -1.45 7.42 6.73
N PRO A 49 -1.10 8.57 6.10
CA PRO A 49 -1.96 9.74 6.09
C PRO A 49 -3.32 9.47 5.46
N TRP A 50 -4.34 10.17 5.98
CA TRP A 50 -5.68 10.21 5.41
C TRP A 50 -5.63 11.01 4.11
N THR A 51 -5.85 10.33 3.00
CA THR A 51 -5.74 10.93 1.66
C THR A 51 -7.04 10.84 0.89
N ARG A 52 -7.26 11.75 -0.06
CA ARG A 52 -8.33 11.62 -1.06
C ARG A 52 -7.81 11.05 -2.38
N ASP A 53 -6.49 10.96 -2.52
CA ASP A 53 -5.85 10.33 -3.65
C ASP A 53 -6.12 8.83 -3.63
N THR A 54 -6.15 8.24 -4.81
CA THR A 54 -6.34 6.80 -5.02
C THR A 54 -5.02 6.06 -5.19
N SER A 55 -3.92 6.70 -4.81
CA SER A 55 -2.57 6.18 -4.91
C SER A 55 -1.72 6.67 -3.75
N TRP A 56 -0.82 5.82 -3.27
CA TRP A 56 0.15 6.15 -2.24
C TRP A 56 1.48 5.45 -2.51
N THR A 57 2.57 6.16 -2.28
CA THR A 57 3.91 5.69 -2.66
C THR A 57 4.61 5.05 -1.45
N LEU A 58 4.52 3.73 -1.32
CA LEU A 58 5.23 2.96 -0.28
C LEU A 58 6.74 3.22 -0.33
N SER A 59 7.31 3.43 -1.53
CA SER A 59 8.74 3.70 -1.66
C SER A 59 9.24 5.03 -1.08
N GLU A 60 8.34 5.98 -0.75
CA GLU A 60 8.73 7.19 0.02
C GLU A 60 9.03 6.83 1.48
N HIS A 61 8.52 5.69 1.97
CA HIS A 61 8.68 5.20 3.32
C HIS A 61 9.82 4.16 3.39
N ARG A 62 11.02 4.52 2.87
CA ARG A 62 12.18 3.60 2.83
C ARG A 62 12.63 3.05 4.18
N TYR A 63 12.27 3.70 5.28
CA TYR A 63 12.52 3.18 6.63
C TYR A 63 11.84 1.81 6.86
N LEU A 64 10.72 1.54 6.17
CA LEU A 64 10.02 0.26 6.25
C LEU A 64 10.87 -0.93 5.77
N LEU A 65 11.84 -0.70 4.88
CA LEU A 65 12.79 -1.73 4.43
C LEU A 65 13.75 -2.18 5.54
N ASP A 66 14.03 -1.31 6.50
CA ASP A 66 14.91 -1.61 7.63
C ASP A 66 14.15 -2.24 8.79
N LEU A 67 12.86 -1.90 8.92
CA LEU A 67 11.98 -2.44 9.96
C LEU A 67 11.38 -3.80 9.59
N CYS A 68 11.11 -4.06 8.33
CA CYS A 68 10.45 -5.31 7.94
C CYS A 68 11.42 -6.49 7.96
N ASP A 69 11.12 -7.51 8.77
CA ASP A 69 11.99 -8.69 8.93
C ASP A 69 12.03 -9.58 7.66
N ASP A 70 10.89 -9.74 6.99
CA ASP A 70 10.68 -10.72 5.92
C ASP A 70 10.43 -10.10 4.53
N GLY A 71 10.34 -8.77 4.48
CA GLY A 71 10.08 -7.98 3.28
C GLY A 71 8.64 -8.06 2.77
N TRP A 72 7.69 -8.61 3.54
CA TRP A 72 6.28 -8.64 3.20
C TRP A 72 5.51 -7.49 3.87
N TYR A 73 4.68 -6.86 3.06
CA TYR A 73 3.81 -5.77 3.47
C TYR A 73 2.38 -6.11 3.06
N TRP A 74 1.49 -6.19 4.03
CA TRP A 74 0.06 -6.41 3.80
C TRP A 74 -0.66 -5.08 3.86
N TRP A 75 -1.36 -4.71 2.80
CA TRP A 75 -2.03 -3.43 2.74
C TRP A 75 -3.51 -3.58 2.42
N SER A 76 -4.30 -2.68 2.99
CA SER A 76 -5.73 -2.56 2.69
C SER A 76 -6.15 -1.10 2.78
N VAL A 77 -7.22 -0.76 2.09
CA VAL A 77 -7.76 0.60 2.04
C VAL A 77 -9.15 0.58 2.64
N GLN A 78 -9.44 1.54 3.51
CA GLN A 78 -10.76 1.71 4.09
C GLN A 78 -11.17 3.18 4.02
N VAL A 79 -12.48 3.41 3.81
CA VAL A 79 -13.01 4.77 3.79
C VAL A 79 -13.44 5.18 5.19
N TYR A 80 -12.85 6.28 5.67
CA TYR A 80 -13.20 6.90 6.93
C TYR A 80 -13.86 8.25 6.70
N ARG A 81 -14.91 8.53 7.47
CA ARG A 81 -15.46 9.89 7.59
C ARG A 81 -14.74 10.60 8.73
N ARG A 82 -14.08 11.71 8.42
CA ARG A 82 -13.41 12.55 9.41
C ARG A 82 -14.46 13.20 10.31
N THR A 83 -14.38 12.94 11.60
CA THR A 83 -15.27 13.52 12.61
C THR A 83 -14.57 14.58 13.45
N GLY A 84 -13.24 14.65 13.38
CA GLY A 84 -12.46 15.66 14.08
C GLY A 84 -10.95 15.46 13.94
N VAL A 85 -10.25 15.98 14.94
CA VAL A 85 -8.80 15.86 15.11
C VAL A 85 -8.56 15.52 16.58
N ASN A 86 -7.67 14.57 16.86
CA ASN A 86 -7.30 14.23 18.24
C ASN A 86 -6.39 15.31 18.86
N ALA A 87 -6.04 15.13 20.14
CA ALA A 87 -5.14 16.04 20.86
C ALA A 87 -3.73 16.16 20.26
N ASP A 88 -3.33 15.21 19.42
CA ASP A 88 -2.03 15.17 18.73
C ASP A 88 -2.07 15.88 17.36
N GLY A 89 -3.22 16.38 16.92
CA GLY A 89 -3.37 16.99 15.60
C GLY A 89 -3.64 16.00 14.46
N LYS A 90 -3.78 14.70 14.76
CA LYS A 90 -4.10 13.67 13.77
C LYS A 90 -5.61 13.61 13.50
N PRO A 91 -6.02 13.45 12.22
CA PRO A 91 -7.43 13.27 11.89
C PRO A 91 -7.98 12.04 12.58
N VAL A 92 -9.19 12.16 13.12
CA VAL A 92 -9.95 11.03 13.66
C VAL A 92 -11.31 10.96 13.00
N GLY A 93 -11.86 9.76 12.97
CA GLY A 93 -13.15 9.52 12.34
C GLY A 93 -13.61 8.09 12.46
N VAL A 94 -14.70 7.82 11.77
CA VAL A 94 -15.37 6.52 11.82
C VAL A 94 -15.29 5.85 10.44
N PRO A 95 -15.06 4.53 10.38
CA PRO A 95 -15.13 3.81 9.12
C PRO A 95 -16.58 3.86 8.60
N ILE A 96 -16.75 4.32 7.37
CA ILE A 96 -18.05 4.35 6.67
C ILE A 96 -18.17 3.29 5.58
N SER A 97 -17.09 2.54 5.35
CA SER A 97 -17.01 1.42 4.42
C SER A 97 -16.35 0.23 5.12
N SER A 98 -16.64 -0.97 4.63
CA SER A 98 -15.76 -2.13 4.88
C SER A 98 -14.37 -1.86 4.30
N ALA A 99 -13.34 -2.44 4.93
CA ALA A 99 -12.00 -2.45 4.37
C ALA A 99 -11.99 -3.21 3.03
N SER A 100 -11.09 -2.82 2.14
CA SER A 100 -10.81 -3.56 0.92
C SER A 100 -10.25 -4.95 1.24
N GLN A 101 -10.16 -5.79 0.21
CA GLN A 101 -9.35 -7.00 0.32
C GLN A 101 -7.91 -6.62 0.71
N VAL A 102 -7.34 -7.40 1.64
CA VAL A 102 -5.94 -7.26 2.05
C VAL A 102 -5.06 -7.87 0.96
N TRP A 103 -4.17 -7.06 0.40
CA TRP A 103 -3.21 -7.48 -0.62
C TRP A 103 -1.80 -7.47 -0.03
N ALA A 104 -1.01 -8.47 -0.39
CA ALA A 104 0.38 -8.58 0.00
C ALA A 104 1.28 -8.02 -1.11
N VAL A 105 2.31 -7.29 -0.74
CA VAL A 105 3.39 -6.88 -1.63
C VAL A 105 4.72 -7.21 -0.97
N ARG A 106 5.68 -7.69 -1.76
CA ARG A 106 7.04 -7.92 -1.28
C ARG A 106 7.93 -6.78 -1.74
N TRP A 107 8.66 -6.15 -0.83
CA TRP A 107 9.57 -5.06 -1.15
C TRP A 107 10.89 -5.22 -0.38
N GLY A 108 12.01 -4.98 -1.05
CA GLY A 108 13.35 -5.16 -0.47
C GLY A 108 14.00 -6.51 -0.76
N GLY A 109 13.29 -7.44 -1.41
CA GLY A 109 13.77 -8.80 -1.66
C GLY A 109 13.79 -9.19 -3.13
N ILE A 110 14.88 -8.84 -3.83
CA ILE A 110 15.62 -9.75 -4.73
C ILE A 110 17.06 -9.22 -4.93
N GLU A 111 18.02 -9.72 -4.16
CA GLU A 111 19.35 -9.95 -4.75
C GLU A 111 19.24 -11.26 -5.56
N GLY A 112 18.94 -11.14 -6.87
CA GLY A 112 19.06 -12.25 -7.82
C GLY A 112 17.84 -13.17 -8.06
N GLY A 113 16.60 -12.71 -7.91
CA GLY A 113 15.41 -13.41 -8.46
C GLY A 113 14.97 -12.78 -9.78
N PRO A 114 14.36 -13.54 -10.72
CA PRO A 114 14.17 -13.10 -12.09
C PRO A 114 13.41 -11.79 -12.13
N GLU A 115 13.96 -10.83 -12.88
CA GLU A 115 13.27 -9.65 -13.38
C GLU A 115 11.83 -10.05 -13.75
N PRO A 116 10.78 -9.32 -13.29
CA PRO A 116 9.43 -9.60 -13.76
C PRO A 116 9.49 -9.54 -15.28
N ALA A 117 9.11 -10.65 -15.94
CA ALA A 117 9.21 -10.80 -17.38
C ALA A 117 8.78 -9.49 -18.04
N GLN A 118 9.76 -8.75 -18.58
CA GLN A 118 9.48 -7.73 -19.56
C GLN A 118 8.58 -8.44 -20.57
N ALA A 119 7.36 -7.92 -20.76
CA ALA A 119 6.47 -8.42 -21.79
C ALA A 119 7.31 -8.61 -23.05
N THR A 120 7.52 -9.87 -23.45
CA THR A 120 8.24 -10.21 -24.67
C THR A 120 7.63 -9.34 -25.78
N PRO A 121 8.40 -8.47 -26.46
CA PRO A 121 7.89 -7.87 -27.67
C PRO A 121 7.54 -9.03 -28.61
N GLU A 122 6.26 -9.15 -28.93
CA GLU A 122 5.73 -10.14 -29.86
C GLU A 122 6.61 -10.15 -31.11
N PRO A 123 7.18 -11.30 -31.53
CA PRO A 123 8.04 -11.34 -32.70
C PRO A 123 7.23 -10.93 -33.93
N PRO A 124 7.77 -10.11 -34.85
CA PRO A 124 7.06 -9.74 -36.06
C PRO A 124 6.79 -11.01 -36.89
N GLU A 125 5.51 -11.22 -37.26
CA GLU A 125 5.10 -12.31 -38.15
C GLU A 125 5.84 -12.24 -39.50
N PRO A 126 6.21 -13.41 -40.09
CA PRO A 126 7.00 -13.50 -41.32
C PRO A 126 6.25 -13.15 -42.62
#